data_AF-A0A0F5LHL9-F1
#
_entry.id   AF-A0A0F5LHL9-F1
#
_cell.length_a   1.000
_cell.length_b   1.000
_cell.length_c   1.000
_cell.angle_alpha   90.00
_cell.angle_beta   90.00
_cell.angle_gamma   90.00
#
_symmetry.space_group_name_H-M   'P 1'
#
loop_
_entity.id
_entity.type
_entity.pdbx_description
1 polymer ?
#
loop_
_entity_poly.entity_id
_entity_poly.type
_entity_poly.pdbx_seq_one_letter_code
_entity_poly.pdbx_strand_id
1 'polypeptide(L)'
;MPRHNFSTKVKRQARERSGGFCEAVGEVYGLEPGQRCNAPLTGKRVEIDHYPIPATDEGSDVLENAVACCVKCHSHKTATYDVPMQAKGKRVAARNLGISQPGTLPGARIKYSRARGVWIDRATGQIVENPTT
;
A
#
# COMPACT_ATOMS: atom_id res chain seq x y z
N MET A 1 2.88 9.32 13.09
CA MET A 1 4.14 8.71 13.54
C MET A 1 5.26 9.33 12.73
N PRO A 2 6.34 9.79 13.37
CA PRO A 2 7.52 10.29 12.66
C PRO A 2 8.12 9.17 11.80
N ARG A 3 8.75 9.54 10.69
CA ARG A 3 9.44 8.61 9.80
C ARG A 3 10.94 8.66 10.10
N HIS A 4 11.53 7.52 10.40
CA HIS A 4 12.96 7.35 10.52
C HIS A 4 13.54 7.18 9.12
N ASN A 5 14.40 8.11 8.70
CA ASN A 5 15.00 8.10 7.37
C ASN A 5 16.46 7.67 7.48
N PHE A 6 16.90 6.79 6.58
CA PHE A 6 18.31 6.49 6.43
C PHE A 6 19.16 7.76 6.24
N SER A 7 20.25 7.83 7.00
CA SER A 7 21.30 8.81 6.77
C SER A 7 21.93 8.64 5.38
N THR A 8 22.56 9.69 4.87
CA THR A 8 23.30 9.63 3.59
C THR A 8 24.40 8.56 3.63
N LYS A 9 25.02 8.34 4.79
CA LYS A 9 26.04 7.29 4.99
C LYS A 9 25.45 5.89 4.76
N VAL A 10 24.32 5.58 5.40
CA VAL A 10 23.65 4.28 5.25
C VAL A 10 23.21 4.05 3.81
N LYS A 11 22.64 5.07 3.16
CA LYS A 11 22.23 4.98 1.74
C LYS A 11 23.42 4.65 0.81
N ARG A 12 24.59 5.25 1.05
CA ARG A 12 25.80 4.98 0.26
C ARG A 12 26.30 3.55 0.50
N GLN A 13 26.37 3.13 1.76
CA GLN A 13 26.81 1.78 2.14
C GLN A 13 25.87 0.69 1.57
N ALA A 14 24.55 0.89 1.62
CA ALA A 14 23.59 -0.03 1.02
C ALA A 14 23.77 -0.15 -0.50
N ARG A 15 24.00 0.98 -1.18
CA ARG A 15 24.27 0.98 -2.62
C ARG A 15 25.59 0.28 -2.97
N GLU A 16 26.63 0.49 -2.18
CA GLU A 16 27.91 -0.19 -2.36
C GLU A 16 27.79 -1.71 -2.14
N ARG A 17 27.15 -2.12 -1.04
CA ARG A 17 26.86 -3.53 -0.72
C ARG A 17 26.08 -4.24 -1.83
N SER A 18 25.15 -3.53 -2.48
CA SER A 18 24.33 -4.09 -3.55
C SER A 18 25.14 -4.56 -4.78
N GLY A 19 26.39 -4.08 -4.93
CA GLY A 19 27.22 -4.38 -6.11
C GLY A 19 26.63 -3.88 -7.42
N GLY A 20 25.67 -2.96 -7.39
CA GLY A 20 24.94 -2.48 -8.57
C GLY A 20 23.77 -3.36 -9.00
N PHE A 21 23.32 -4.29 -8.15
CA PHE A 21 22.20 -5.19 -8.44
C PHE A 21 21.09 -5.07 -7.39
N CYS A 22 19.85 -5.22 -7.84
CA CYS A 22 18.68 -5.19 -6.95
C CYS A 22 18.78 -6.26 -5.84
N GLU A 23 18.64 -5.83 -4.59
CA GLU A 23 18.66 -6.66 -3.37
C GLU A 23 17.26 -7.17 -2.96
N ALA A 24 16.19 -6.81 -3.68
CA ALA A 24 14.84 -7.28 -3.38
C ALA A 24 14.73 -8.81 -3.48
N VAL A 25 14.11 -9.45 -2.48
CA VAL A 25 13.94 -10.91 -2.38
C VAL A 25 12.51 -11.28 -1.98
N GLY A 26 11.94 -12.27 -2.67
CA GLY A 26 10.71 -12.94 -2.25
C GLY A 26 9.41 -12.20 -2.56
N GLU A 27 8.32 -12.77 -2.05
CA GLU A 27 6.94 -12.39 -2.38
C GLU A 27 6.59 -10.94 -2.03
N VAL A 28 7.19 -10.40 -0.96
CA VAL A 28 6.96 -9.01 -0.54
C VAL A 28 7.30 -8.01 -1.65
N TYR A 29 8.26 -8.35 -2.51
CA TYR A 29 8.66 -7.53 -3.66
C TYR A 29 8.05 -7.99 -4.99
N GLY A 30 7.10 -8.93 -4.97
CA GLY A 30 6.43 -9.47 -6.16
C GLY A 30 7.27 -10.49 -6.93
N LEU A 31 8.14 -11.22 -6.23
CA LEU A 31 8.99 -12.28 -6.78
C LEU A 31 8.57 -13.64 -6.21
N GLU A 32 9.03 -14.73 -6.81
CA GLU A 32 8.83 -16.07 -6.24
C GLU A 32 9.51 -16.19 -4.86
N PRO A 33 9.04 -17.08 -3.97
CA PRO A 33 9.64 -17.32 -2.67
C PRO A 33 11.16 -17.55 -2.75
N GLY A 34 11.94 -16.74 -2.02
CA GLY A 34 13.41 -16.82 -2.01
C GLY A 34 14.10 -16.30 -3.28
N GLN A 35 13.36 -15.92 -4.33
CA GLN A 35 13.94 -15.37 -5.54
C GLN A 35 14.45 -13.95 -5.31
N ARG A 36 15.71 -13.71 -5.66
CA ARG A 36 16.28 -12.36 -5.71
C ARG A 36 16.09 -11.74 -7.09
N CYS A 37 15.72 -10.47 -7.13
CA CYS A 37 15.50 -9.74 -8.39
C CYS A 37 16.77 -9.71 -9.28
N ASN A 38 17.94 -9.37 -8.71
CA ASN A 38 19.22 -9.29 -9.43
C ASN A 38 19.24 -8.37 -10.67
N ALA A 39 18.23 -7.51 -10.86
CA ALA A 39 18.23 -6.57 -11.98
C ALA A 39 19.38 -5.56 -11.85
N PRO A 40 20.11 -5.25 -12.94
CA PRO A 40 21.17 -4.24 -12.90
C PRO A 40 20.55 -2.86 -12.64
N LEU A 41 21.15 -2.16 -11.67
CA LEU A 41 20.79 -0.83 -11.20
C LEU A 41 21.58 0.29 -11.91
N THR A 42 22.65 -0.06 -12.64
CA THR A 42 23.45 0.89 -13.42
C THR A 42 22.59 1.66 -14.42
N GLY A 43 22.72 2.98 -14.43
CA GLY A 43 21.94 3.87 -15.30
C GLY A 43 20.45 4.00 -14.93
N LYS A 44 20.00 3.38 -13.83
CA LYS A 44 18.60 3.44 -13.38
C LYS A 44 18.49 4.13 -12.02
N ARG A 45 17.28 4.60 -11.71
CA ARG A 45 16.94 5.12 -10.39
C ARG A 45 16.95 3.96 -9.37
N VAL A 46 17.70 4.16 -8.30
CA VAL A 46 17.82 3.22 -7.18
C VAL A 46 17.10 3.80 -5.98
N GLU A 47 16.28 2.99 -5.33
CA GLU A 47 15.60 3.33 -4.10
C GLU A 47 16.20 2.51 -2.95
N ILE A 48 16.33 3.14 -1.78
CA ILE A 48 16.78 2.46 -0.57
C ILE A 48 15.54 2.30 0.32
N ASP A 49 15.06 1.07 0.37
CA ASP A 49 13.84 0.67 1.06
C ASP A 49 14.12 0.20 2.49
N HIS A 50 13.11 0.28 3.36
CA HIS A 50 13.16 -0.23 4.73
C HIS A 50 12.48 -1.60 4.77
N TYR A 51 13.25 -2.65 5.01
CA TYR A 51 12.77 -4.03 5.14
C TYR A 51 13.78 -4.90 5.92
N PRO A 52 13.32 -5.74 6.87
CA PRO A 52 11.93 -6.08 7.20
C PRO A 52 11.21 -5.09 8.11
N ILE A 53 11.94 -4.17 8.75
CA ILE A 53 11.38 -3.22 9.73
C ILE A 53 10.91 -1.97 8.98
N PRO A 54 9.65 -1.52 9.16
CA PRO A 54 9.14 -0.34 8.45
C PRO A 54 9.77 0.95 9.00
N ALA A 55 9.83 1.98 8.15
CA ALA A 55 10.40 3.30 8.49
C ALA A 55 9.67 4.06 9.62
N THR A 56 8.55 3.53 10.13
CA THR A 56 7.78 4.11 11.24
C THR A 56 8.29 3.68 12.60
N ASP A 57 9.13 2.64 12.64
CA ASP A 57 9.56 2.01 13.88
C ASP A 57 10.97 2.50 14.23
N GLU A 58 11.22 2.65 15.52
CA GLU A 58 12.53 3.10 16.03
C GLU A 58 13.60 2.06 15.71
N GLY A 59 14.80 2.51 15.32
CA GLY A 59 15.90 1.63 14.90
C GLY A 59 15.77 1.07 13.49
N SER A 60 14.78 1.52 12.70
CA SER A 60 14.63 1.11 11.29
C SER A 60 15.64 1.76 10.33
N ASP A 61 16.41 2.74 10.76
CA ASP A 61 17.36 3.52 9.96
C ASP A 61 18.79 2.92 9.90
N VAL A 62 18.92 1.63 10.22
CA VAL A 62 20.19 0.87 10.20
C VAL A 62 20.49 0.25 8.83
N LEU A 63 21.76 -0.06 8.56
CA LEU A 63 22.22 -0.57 7.27
C LEU A 63 21.64 -1.94 6.93
N GLU A 64 21.43 -2.78 7.93
CA GLU A 64 20.91 -4.14 7.82
C GLU A 64 19.44 -4.16 7.37
N ASN A 65 18.71 -3.07 7.66
CA ASN A 65 17.32 -2.88 7.26
C ASN A 65 17.17 -2.13 5.93
N ALA A 66 18.26 -1.61 5.38
CA ALA A 66 18.26 -0.92 4.11
C ALA A 66 18.34 -1.93 2.97
N VAL A 67 17.47 -1.82 1.96
CA VAL A 67 17.50 -2.67 0.76
C VAL A 67 17.64 -1.80 -0.49
N ALA A 68 18.71 -1.99 -1.25
CA ALA A 68 18.89 -1.31 -2.53
C ALA A 68 18.03 -1.98 -3.61
N CYS A 69 16.94 -1.34 -3.99
CA CYS A 69 15.94 -1.92 -4.88
C CYS A 69 15.72 -1.07 -6.14
N CYS A 70 15.27 -1.74 -7.21
CA CYS A 70 14.76 -1.06 -8.39
C CYS A 70 13.35 -0.53 -8.11
N VAL A 71 12.96 0.51 -8.87
CA VAL A 71 11.64 1.16 -8.73
C VAL A 71 10.48 0.17 -8.87
N LYS A 72 10.61 -0.88 -9.70
CA LYS A 72 9.55 -1.88 -9.88
C LYS A 72 9.30 -2.69 -8.62
N CYS A 73 10.35 -3.25 -8.02
CA CYS A 73 10.24 -4.02 -6.78
C CYS A 73 9.74 -3.14 -5.63
N HIS A 74 10.31 -1.94 -5.49
CA HIS A 74 9.88 -1.01 -4.45
C HIS A 74 8.42 -0.57 -4.62
N SER A 75 7.99 -0.29 -5.85
CA SER A 75 6.60 0.06 -6.16
C SER A 75 5.65 -1.10 -5.87
N HIS A 76 6.04 -2.34 -6.16
CA HIS A 76 5.22 -3.51 -5.83
C HIS A 76 5.01 -3.60 -4.32
N LYS A 77 6.11 -3.66 -3.54
CA LYS A 77 6.05 -3.72 -2.07
C LYS A 77 5.22 -2.57 -1.49
N THR A 78 5.43 -1.35 -1.97
CA THR A 78 4.69 -0.18 -1.51
C THR A 78 3.18 -0.37 -1.70
N ALA A 79 2.78 -0.83 -2.89
CA ALA A 79 1.37 -0.98 -3.26
C ALA A 79 0.68 -2.17 -2.58
N THR A 80 1.36 -3.31 -2.48
CA THR A 80 0.74 -4.59 -2.04
C THR A 80 0.97 -4.91 -0.58
N TYR A 81 2.03 -4.39 0.04
CA TYR A 81 2.42 -4.70 1.41
C TYR A 81 2.35 -3.48 2.34
N ASP A 82 3.15 -2.44 2.06
CA ASP A 82 3.33 -1.32 3.00
C ASP A 82 2.05 -0.47 3.17
N VAL A 83 1.47 0.00 2.06
CA VAL A 83 0.26 0.85 2.11
C VAL A 83 -0.92 0.12 2.75
N PRO A 84 -1.25 -1.14 2.38
CA PRO A 84 -2.31 -1.89 3.05
C PRO A 84 -2.07 -2.11 4.54
N MET A 85 -0.84 -2.45 4.93
CA MET A 85 -0.46 -2.66 6.34
C MET A 85 -0.61 -1.36 7.15
N GLN A 86 -0.09 -0.24 6.65
CA GLN A 86 -0.24 1.07 7.30
C GLN A 86 -1.71 1.49 7.41
N ALA A 87 -2.50 1.28 6.36
CA ALA A 87 -3.93 1.57 6.38
C ALA A 87 -4.66 0.73 7.44
N LYS A 88 -4.31 -0.55 7.60
CA LYS A 88 -4.84 -1.41 8.66
C LYS A 88 -4.44 -0.87 10.04
N GLY A 89 -3.18 -0.52 10.26
CA GLY A 89 -2.70 0.06 11.52
C GLY A 89 -3.50 1.31 11.92
N LYS A 90 -3.69 2.24 10.97
CA LYS A 90 -4.53 3.45 11.18
C LYS A 90 -5.97 3.11 11.55
N ARG A 91 -6.60 2.14 10.86
CA ARG A 91 -7.97 1.70 11.17
C ARG A 91 -8.10 1.10 12.57
N VAL A 92 -7.14 0.28 12.98
CA VAL A 92 -7.13 -0.32 14.32
C VAL A 92 -6.91 0.75 15.39
N ALA A 93 -5.97 1.67 15.18
CA ALA A 93 -5.74 2.79 16.10
C ALA A 93 -6.99 3.66 16.27
N ALA A 94 -7.67 4.02 15.17
CA ALA A 94 -8.92 4.77 15.23
C ALA A 94 -10.01 4.03 16.02
N ARG A 95 -10.17 2.72 15.80
CA ARG A 95 -11.12 1.88 16.55
C ARG A 95 -10.81 1.86 18.04
N ASN A 96 -9.54 1.73 18.43
CA ASN A 96 -9.13 1.73 19.84
C ASN A 96 -9.42 3.06 20.54
N LEU A 97 -9.43 4.17 19.80
CA LEU A 97 -9.82 5.49 20.28
C LEU A 97 -11.35 5.71 20.25
N GLY A 98 -12.14 4.71 19.86
CA GLY A 98 -13.60 4.85 19.69
C GLY A 98 -14.01 5.68 18.48
N ILE A 99 -13.07 6.01 17.58
CA ILE A 99 -13.33 6.82 16.38
C ILE A 99 -13.86 5.91 15.27
N SER A 100 -15.19 5.90 15.08
CA SER A 100 -15.83 5.25 13.94
C SER A 100 -16.15 6.27 12.85
N GLN A 101 -15.84 5.93 11.59
CA GLN A 101 -16.38 6.69 10.46
C GLN A 101 -17.89 6.51 10.41
N PRO A 102 -18.67 7.57 10.15
CA PRO A 102 -20.10 7.43 9.93
C PRO A 102 -20.33 6.47 8.77
N GLY A 103 -21.23 5.51 8.97
CA GLY A 103 -21.60 4.55 7.94
C GLY A 103 -22.18 5.25 6.71
N THR A 104 -22.10 4.59 5.55
CA THR A 104 -22.85 5.03 4.38
C THR A 104 -24.34 5.12 4.74
N LEU A 105 -24.98 6.24 4.45
CA LEU A 105 -26.42 6.39 4.69
C LEU A 105 -27.18 5.21 4.05
N PRO A 106 -28.18 4.60 4.74
CA PRO A 106 -28.88 3.42 4.25
C PRO A 106 -29.44 3.55 2.82
N GLY A 107 -29.79 4.78 2.40
CA GLY A 107 -30.32 5.07 1.07
C GLY A 107 -29.28 5.34 -0.03
N ALA A 108 -28.01 5.56 0.31
CA ALA A 108 -27.01 6.01 -0.67
C ALA A 108 -26.55 4.91 -1.64
N ARG A 109 -26.81 3.63 -1.33
CA ARG A 109 -26.54 2.48 -2.21
C ARG A 109 -27.80 1.94 -2.89
N ILE A 110 -28.97 2.49 -2.57
CA ILE A 110 -30.23 2.06 -3.17
C ILE A 110 -30.33 2.68 -4.56
N LYS A 111 -30.24 1.85 -5.61
CA LYS A 111 -30.37 2.31 -7.01
C LYS A 111 -31.81 2.67 -7.39
N TYR A 112 -32.77 1.92 -6.87
CA TYR A 112 -34.18 2.06 -7.22
C TYR A 112 -35.02 2.43 -6.01
N SER A 113 -35.85 3.45 -6.14
CA SER A 113 -36.85 3.80 -5.14
C SER A 113 -38.25 3.41 -5.62
N ARG A 114 -39.12 2.98 -4.71
CA ARG A 114 -40.52 2.74 -5.00
C ARG A 114 -41.37 3.88 -4.46
N ALA A 115 -42.10 4.57 -5.34
CA ALA A 115 -43.00 5.65 -4.96
C ALA A 115 -44.34 5.47 -5.66
N ARG A 116 -45.45 5.51 -4.90
CA ARG A 116 -46.83 5.37 -5.43
C ARG A 116 -47.02 4.15 -6.36
N GLY A 117 -46.40 3.03 -6.00
CA GLY A 117 -46.52 1.78 -6.76
C GLY A 117 -45.56 1.64 -7.95
N VAL A 118 -44.81 2.68 -8.30
CA VAL A 118 -43.89 2.69 -9.45
C VAL A 118 -42.43 2.62 -8.98
N TRP A 119 -41.60 1.89 -9.72
CA TRP A 119 -40.15 1.86 -9.50
C TRP A 119 -39.48 2.98 -10.30
N ILE A 120 -38.59 3.72 -9.64
CA ILE A 120 -37.86 4.85 -10.21
C ILE A 120 -36.38 4.59 -10.05
N ASP A 121 -35.64 4.66 -11.15
CA ASP A 121 -34.19 4.73 -11.14
C ASP A 121 -33.76 6.09 -10.58
N ARG A 122 -33.02 6.09 -9.46
CA ARG A 122 -32.62 7.32 -8.77
C ARG A 122 -31.50 8.08 -9.48
N ALA A 123 -30.79 7.46 -10.42
CA ALA A 123 -29.74 8.10 -11.21
C ALA A 123 -30.31 8.87 -12.40
N THR A 124 -31.32 8.32 -13.07
CA THR A 124 -31.90 8.91 -14.29
C THR A 124 -33.26 9.56 -14.07
N GLY A 125 -33.94 9.26 -12.95
CA GLY A 125 -35.31 9.70 -12.68
C GLY A 125 -36.36 8.95 -13.51
N GLN A 126 -35.96 7.94 -14.29
CA GLN A 126 -36.87 7.20 -15.16
C GLN A 126 -37.67 6.15 -14.39
N ILE A 127 -38.90 5.95 -14.84
CA ILE A 127 -39.74 4.84 -14.40
C ILE A 127 -39.20 3.54 -15.01
N VAL A 128 -39.01 2.53 -14.19
CA VAL A 128 -38.51 1.21 -14.59
C VAL A 128 -39.46 0.11 -14.16
N GLU A 129 -39.35 -1.06 -14.80
CA GLU A 129 -40.02 -2.28 -14.36
C GLU A 129 -39.38 -2.82 -13.07
N ASN A 130 -40.03 -3.79 -12.42
CA ASN A 130 -39.58 -4.30 -11.13
C ASN A 130 -38.14 -4.87 -11.21
N PRO A 131 -37.15 -4.24 -10.56
CA PRO A 131 -35.73 -4.56 -10.78
C PRO A 131 -35.25 -5.83 -10.06
N THR A 132 -36.14 -6.55 -9.36
CA THR A 132 -35.85 -7.83 -8.68
C THR A 132 -36.27 -9.08 -9.48
N THR A 133 -36.67 -8.90 -10.74
CA THR A 133 -36.98 -9.98 -11.71
C THR A 133 -35.79 -10.19 -12.63
#